data_AF-A0A7U6B5S4-F1
#
_entry.id   AF-A0A7U6B5S4-F1
#
_cell.length_a   1.000
_cell.length_b   1.000
_cell.length_c   1.000
_cell.angle_alpha   90.00
_cell.angle_beta   90.00
_cell.angle_gamma   90.00
#
_symmetry.space_group_name_H-M   'P 1'
#
loop_
_entity.id
_entity.type
_entity.pdbx_description
1 polymer ?
#
loop_
_entity_poly.entity_id
_entity_poly.type
_entity_poly.pdbx_seq_one_letter_code
_entity_poly.pdbx_strand_id
1 'polypeptide(L)'
;MIRILAVTLMTALLGFVLWLPASYPAQAFYQTVQLDHMTCRAALGKAYSDRALAFALSSNQSSAARSTSTNTVGMSKPEQRLAAGLEAIGTRLSNGRYSKALNAMMTLAFYRLALLRSLVIGTLILLCPALLDAAVRRTVRTHQFQRHCPERCTFGLAGGLIACAALVAYTVAPLHLHPAFAWSAIATIIYFLCVVLANYHHSAG
;
A
#
# COMPACT_ATOMS: atom_id res chain seq x y z
N MET A 1 9.44 -21.64 -6.37
CA MET A 1 9.46 -20.48 -7.28
C MET A 1 8.72 -19.27 -6.73
N ILE A 2 7.46 -19.39 -6.29
CA ILE A 2 6.71 -18.22 -5.79
C ILE A 2 7.29 -17.56 -4.55
N ARG A 3 7.92 -18.34 -3.65
CA ARG A 3 8.62 -17.81 -2.47
C ARG A 3 9.79 -16.90 -2.86
N ILE A 4 10.57 -17.29 -3.88
CA ILE A 4 11.70 -16.49 -4.37
C ILE A 4 11.19 -15.20 -5.01
N LEU A 5 10.11 -15.27 -5.79
CA LEU A 5 9.45 -14.09 -6.36
C LEU A 5 8.95 -13.15 -5.25
N ALA A 6 8.28 -13.68 -4.22
CA ALA A 6 7.78 -12.88 -3.10
C ALA A 6 8.92 -12.22 -2.33
N VAL A 7 10.00 -12.97 -2.03
CA VAL A 7 11.18 -12.43 -1.35
C VAL A 7 11.84 -11.34 -2.18
N THR A 8 12.09 -11.58 -3.47
CA THR A 8 12.70 -10.58 -4.36
C THR A 8 11.86 -9.33 -4.50
N LEU A 9 10.53 -9.46 -4.65
CA LEU A 9 9.61 -8.31 -4.68
C LEU A 9 9.60 -7.55 -3.36
N MET A 10 9.56 -8.26 -2.22
CA MET A 10 9.61 -7.64 -0.89
C MET A 10 10.93 -6.89 -0.68
N THR A 11 12.06 -7.49 -1.03
CA THR A 11 13.37 -6.85 -0.91
C THR A 11 13.50 -5.65 -1.85
N ALA A 12 13.04 -5.77 -3.09
CA ALA A 12 13.04 -4.66 -4.05
C ALA A 12 12.15 -3.50 -3.56
N LEU A 13 10.97 -3.81 -3.03
CA LEU A 13 10.03 -2.82 -2.51
C LEU A 13 10.56 -2.14 -1.24
N LEU A 14 11.21 -2.90 -0.36
CA LEU A 14 11.88 -2.36 0.81
C LEU A 14 13.01 -1.39 0.39
N GLY A 15 13.85 -1.81 -0.56
CA GLY A 15 14.90 -0.97 -1.13
C GLY A 15 14.33 0.30 -1.76
N PHE A 16 13.25 0.18 -2.52
CA PHE A 16 12.54 1.31 -3.13
C PHE A 16 12.04 2.30 -2.07
N VAL A 17 11.31 1.82 -1.07
CA VAL A 17 10.75 2.63 0.03
C VAL A 17 11.86 3.39 0.79
N LEU A 18 13.02 2.77 1.01
CA LEU A 18 14.16 3.40 1.68
C LEU A 18 14.92 4.38 0.78
N TRP A 19 15.02 4.07 -0.52
CA TRP A 19 15.75 4.87 -1.49
C TRP A 19 15.06 6.20 -1.84
N LEU A 20 13.73 6.20 -1.83
CA LEU A 20 12.92 7.38 -2.19
C LEU A 20 13.18 8.62 -1.32
N PRO A 21 13.05 8.58 0.02
CA PRO A 21 13.28 9.75 0.86
C PRO A 21 14.76 10.16 0.90
N ALA A 22 15.68 9.26 0.53
CA ALA A 22 17.09 9.58 0.38
C ALA A 22 17.37 10.41 -0.89
N SER A 23 16.62 10.15 -1.97
CA SER A 23 16.87 10.73 -3.30
C SER A 23 16.00 11.94 -3.63
N TYR A 24 14.78 12.02 -3.08
CA TYR A 24 13.83 13.09 -3.38
C TYR A 24 13.66 14.09 -2.22
N PRO A 25 13.61 15.40 -2.49
CA PRO A 25 13.29 16.39 -1.47
C PRO A 25 11.81 16.32 -1.07
N ALA A 26 11.50 16.68 0.18
CA ALA A 26 10.13 16.67 0.71
C ALA A 26 9.13 17.49 -0.14
N GLN A 27 9.59 18.56 -0.79
CA GLN A 27 8.77 19.42 -1.65
C GLN A 27 8.15 18.66 -2.83
N ALA A 28 8.86 17.70 -3.42
CA ALA A 28 8.36 16.92 -4.56
C ALA A 28 7.13 16.07 -4.18
N PHE A 29 7.12 15.51 -2.97
CA PHE A 29 5.98 14.75 -2.46
C PHE A 29 4.75 15.64 -2.26
N TYR A 30 4.91 16.82 -1.65
CA TYR A 30 3.80 17.75 -1.44
C TYR A 30 3.22 18.30 -2.75
N GLN A 31 4.07 18.62 -3.73
CA GLN A 31 3.63 19.01 -5.06
C GLN A 31 2.82 17.89 -5.73
N THR A 32 3.25 16.64 -5.60
CA THR A 32 2.51 15.48 -6.12
C THR A 32 1.15 15.34 -5.44
N VAL A 33 1.06 15.51 -4.11
CA VAL A 33 -0.23 15.49 -3.38
C VAL A 33 -1.18 16.57 -3.90
N GLN A 34 -0.68 17.79 -4.16
CA GLN A 34 -1.49 18.87 -4.68
C GLN A 34 -2.03 18.56 -6.08
N LEU A 35 -1.18 18.07 -6.97
CA LEU A 35 -1.58 17.67 -8.32
C LEU A 35 -2.61 16.53 -8.29
N ASP A 36 -2.36 15.48 -7.49
CA ASP A 36 -3.29 14.37 -7.33
C ASP A 36 -4.63 14.84 -6.74
N HIS A 37 -4.61 15.77 -5.78
CA HIS A 37 -5.81 16.32 -5.18
C HIS A 37 -6.67 17.09 -6.20
N MET A 38 -6.04 17.88 -7.07
CA MET A 38 -6.74 18.62 -8.13
C MET A 38 -7.39 17.65 -9.14
N THR A 39 -6.64 16.64 -9.60
CA THR A 39 -7.15 15.64 -10.54
C THR A 39 -8.27 14.79 -9.92
N CYS A 40 -8.12 14.38 -8.66
CA CYS A 40 -9.14 13.62 -7.95
C CYS A 40 -10.40 14.46 -7.67
N ARG A 41 -10.24 15.74 -7.41
CA ARG A 41 -11.38 16.65 -7.22
C ARG A 41 -12.20 16.81 -8.50
N ALA A 42 -11.55 16.85 -9.65
CA ALA A 42 -12.22 16.90 -10.95
C ALA A 42 -12.97 15.58 -11.26
N ALA A 43 -12.37 14.43 -10.93
CA ALA A 43 -12.93 13.12 -11.28
C ALA A 43 -13.93 12.53 -10.25
N LEU A 44 -13.70 12.72 -8.94
CA LEU A 44 -14.49 12.12 -7.86
C LEU A 44 -15.29 13.15 -7.03
N GLY A 45 -15.06 14.45 -7.25
CA GLY A 45 -15.76 15.52 -6.55
C GLY A 45 -15.07 16.00 -5.25
N LYS A 46 -15.43 17.22 -4.85
CA LYS A 46 -14.77 18.00 -3.78
C LYS A 46 -14.90 17.37 -2.39
N ALA A 47 -16.11 16.94 -2.01
CA ALA A 47 -16.35 16.37 -0.68
C ALA A 47 -15.51 15.12 -0.42
N TYR A 48 -15.17 14.39 -1.49
CA TYR A 48 -14.39 13.17 -1.41
C TYR A 48 -12.88 13.45 -1.27
N SER A 49 -12.35 14.37 -2.09
CA SER A 49 -10.94 14.79 -2.03
C SER A 49 -10.56 15.39 -0.68
N ASP A 50 -11.48 16.15 -0.08
CA ASP A 50 -11.25 16.84 1.19
C ASP A 50 -11.25 15.85 2.37
N ARG A 51 -12.14 14.85 2.35
CA ARG A 51 -12.14 13.76 3.35
C ARG A 51 -10.88 12.89 3.28
N ALA A 52 -10.41 12.58 2.07
CA ALA A 52 -9.17 11.82 1.88
C ALA A 52 -7.94 12.57 2.41
N LEU A 53 -7.88 13.89 2.20
CA LEU A 53 -6.80 14.74 2.71
C LEU A 53 -6.87 14.86 4.25
N ALA A 54 -8.06 15.04 4.81
CA ALA A 54 -8.25 15.08 6.27
C ALA A 54 -7.80 13.77 6.95
N PHE A 55 -8.13 12.62 6.34
CA PHE A 55 -7.68 11.31 6.82
C PHE A 55 -6.15 11.15 6.75
N ALA A 56 -5.53 11.64 5.68
CA ALA A 56 -4.08 11.56 5.52
C ALA A 56 -3.34 12.37 6.59
N LEU A 57 -3.80 13.59 6.87
CA LEU A 57 -3.22 14.46 7.89
C LEU A 57 -3.38 13.88 9.30
N SER A 58 -4.58 13.38 9.65
CA SER A 58 -4.83 12.80 10.98
C SER A 58 -4.05 11.51 11.23
N SER A 59 -3.94 10.64 10.22
CA SER A 59 -3.18 9.40 10.29
C SER A 59 -1.68 9.65 10.43
N ASN A 60 -1.18 10.70 9.77
CA ASN A 60 0.22 11.08 9.85
C ASN A 60 0.58 11.70 11.21
N GLN A 61 -0.26 12.60 11.74
CA GLN A 61 -0.09 13.15 13.10
C GLN A 61 -0.10 12.04 14.17
N SER A 62 -1.01 11.07 14.04
CA SER A 62 -1.10 9.92 14.95
C SER A 62 0.13 9.02 14.90
N SER A 63 0.81 8.95 13.76
CA SER A 63 2.05 8.18 13.58
C SER A 63 3.24 8.91 14.20
N ALA A 64 3.32 10.23 14.03
CA ALA A 64 4.34 11.06 14.67
C ALA A 64 4.25 11.04 16.21
N ALA A 65 3.03 11.11 16.77
CA ALA A 65 2.82 11.08 18.22
C ALA A 65 3.28 9.77 18.88
N ARG A 66 3.19 8.64 18.16
CA ARG A 66 3.68 7.33 18.64
C ARG A 66 5.20 7.24 18.73
N SER A 67 5.94 8.03 17.95
CA SER A 67 7.41 8.03 17.97
C SER A 67 8.00 8.82 19.14
N THR A 68 7.21 9.67 19.81
CA THR A 68 7.65 10.58 20.89
C THR A 68 7.32 10.10 22.30
N SER A 69 6.65 8.96 22.48
CA SER A 69 6.29 8.45 23.82
C SER A 69 7.45 7.63 24.43
N THR A 70 8.49 8.31 24.88
CA THR A 70 9.41 7.78 25.89
C THR A 70 8.94 8.30 27.25
N ASN A 71 8.11 7.51 27.93
CA ASN A 71 7.72 7.80 29.32
C ASN A 71 8.96 7.66 30.22
N THR A 72 9.55 8.78 30.63
CA THR A 72 10.70 8.84 31.56
C THR A 72 10.27 8.78 33.04
N VAL A 73 9.18 8.07 33.34
CA VAL A 73 8.67 7.95 34.71
C VAL A 73 9.55 6.93 35.46
N GLY A 74 10.50 7.44 36.27
CA GLY A 74 11.32 6.63 37.19
C GLY A 74 12.83 6.56 36.92
N MET A 75 13.38 7.33 35.97
CA MET A 75 14.82 7.28 35.65
C MET A 75 15.70 8.02 36.67
N SER A 76 16.84 7.43 37.02
CA SER A 76 17.88 7.99 37.88
C SER A 76 18.61 9.18 37.21
N LYS A 77 19.26 10.06 37.98
CA LYS A 77 19.99 11.26 37.46
C LYS A 77 20.97 10.98 36.30
N PRO A 78 21.78 9.89 36.29
CA PRO A 78 22.61 9.56 35.13
C PRO A 78 21.80 9.10 33.91
N GLU A 79 20.71 8.37 34.11
CA GLU A 79 19.80 7.94 33.03
C GLU A 79 19.05 9.12 32.42
N GLN A 80 18.70 10.14 33.21
CA GLN A 80 18.13 11.40 32.71
C GLN A 80 19.09 12.17 31.81
N ARG A 81 20.39 12.19 32.13
CA ARG A 81 21.41 12.82 31.27
C ARG A 81 21.63 12.05 29.98
N LEU A 82 21.62 10.72 30.04
CA LEU A 82 21.69 9.87 28.86
C LEU A 82 20.43 10.03 27.99
N ALA A 83 19.25 10.09 28.61
CA ALA A 83 17.98 10.35 27.93
C ALA A 83 17.98 11.72 27.24
N ALA A 84 18.46 12.78 27.91
CA ALA A 84 18.58 14.11 27.30
C ALA A 84 19.58 14.15 26.12
N GLY A 85 20.69 13.40 26.21
CA GLY A 85 21.63 13.24 25.11
C GLY A 85 21.03 12.48 23.92
N LEU A 86 20.30 11.40 24.20
CA LEU A 86 19.54 10.64 23.19
C LEU A 86 18.40 11.46 22.58
N GLU A 87 17.78 12.35 23.35
CA GLU A 87 16.72 13.26 22.90
C GLU A 87 17.30 14.39 22.03
N ALA A 88 18.48 14.93 22.36
CA ALA A 88 19.20 15.88 21.51
C ALA A 88 19.65 15.27 20.17
N ILE A 89 20.06 13.99 20.18
CA ILE A 89 20.40 13.23 18.98
C ILE A 89 19.13 12.89 18.19
N GLY A 90 18.07 12.46 18.88
CA GLY A 90 16.76 12.14 18.31
C GLY A 90 16.10 13.35 17.66
N THR A 91 16.20 14.53 18.27
CA THR A 91 15.67 15.79 17.70
C THR A 91 16.46 16.25 16.48
N ARG A 92 17.78 16.05 16.43
CA ARG A 92 18.58 16.32 15.22
C ARG A 92 18.25 15.36 14.08
N LEU A 93 18.06 14.07 14.38
CA LEU A 93 17.63 13.06 13.40
C LEU A 93 16.20 13.32 12.93
N SER A 94 15.31 13.77 13.81
CA SER A 94 13.91 14.07 13.49
C SER A 94 13.70 15.40 12.78
N ASN A 95 14.62 16.37 12.90
CA ASN A 95 14.59 17.63 12.12
C ASN A 95 15.37 17.58 10.81
N GLY A 96 16.03 16.45 10.52
CA GLY A 96 16.82 16.26 9.30
C GLY A 96 16.01 16.29 8.01
N ARG A 97 16.68 16.48 6.86
CA ARG A 97 16.04 16.46 5.54
C ARG A 97 15.32 15.13 5.25
N TYR A 98 15.88 14.03 5.75
CA TYR A 98 15.36 12.67 5.58
C TYR A 98 14.02 12.44 6.30
N SER A 99 13.90 12.87 7.57
CA SER A 99 12.66 12.72 8.34
C SER A 99 11.51 13.54 7.73
N LYS A 100 11.81 14.75 7.23
CA LYS A 100 10.84 15.58 6.50
C LYS A 100 10.38 14.92 5.20
N ALA A 101 11.28 14.32 4.43
CA ALA A 101 10.94 13.57 3.24
C ALA A 101 10.10 12.33 3.57
N LEU A 102 10.44 11.61 4.63
CA LEU A 102 9.68 10.44 5.11
C LEU A 102 8.26 10.83 5.56
N ASN A 103 8.13 11.94 6.28
CA ASN A 103 6.84 12.47 6.73
C ASN A 103 5.94 12.87 5.54
N ALA A 104 6.54 13.51 4.52
CA ALA A 104 5.84 13.85 3.29
C ALA A 104 5.41 12.61 2.49
N MET A 105 6.28 11.61 2.41
CA MET A 105 5.99 10.31 1.78
C MET A 105 4.87 9.56 2.51
N MET A 106 4.85 9.55 3.84
CA MET A 106 3.76 8.97 4.64
C MET A 106 2.44 9.70 4.39
N THR A 107 2.46 11.04 4.29
CA THR A 107 1.27 11.81 3.96
C THR A 107 0.71 11.44 2.58
N LEU A 108 1.58 11.35 1.56
CA LEU A 108 1.19 10.92 0.22
C LEU A 108 0.63 9.49 0.22
N ALA A 109 1.28 8.58 0.95
CA ALA A 109 0.86 7.20 1.07
C ALA A 109 -0.53 7.08 1.74
N PHE A 110 -0.78 7.80 2.84
CA PHE A 110 -2.09 7.79 3.50
C PHE A 110 -3.17 8.42 2.63
N TYR A 111 -2.85 9.47 1.88
CA TYR A 111 -3.78 10.07 0.93
C TYR A 111 -4.18 9.06 -0.16
N ARG A 112 -3.20 8.42 -0.81
CA ARG A 112 -3.46 7.39 -1.83
C ARG A 112 -4.16 6.16 -1.24
N LEU A 113 -3.86 5.78 0.00
CA LEU A 113 -4.55 4.70 0.71
C LEU A 113 -6.02 5.02 0.98
N ALA A 114 -6.35 6.27 1.33
CA ALA A 114 -7.73 6.70 1.50
C ALA A 114 -8.52 6.60 0.17
N LEU A 115 -7.89 7.01 -0.94
CA LEU A 115 -8.43 6.84 -2.28
C LEU A 115 -8.67 5.36 -2.59
N LEU A 116 -7.65 4.50 -2.42
CA LEU A 116 -7.75 3.05 -2.63
C LEU A 116 -8.85 2.42 -1.79
N ARG A 117 -9.00 2.82 -0.52
CA ARG A 117 -10.06 2.30 0.34
C ARG A 117 -11.43 2.55 -0.29
N SER A 118 -11.72 3.77 -0.74
CA SER A 118 -13.01 4.02 -1.41
C SER A 118 -13.22 3.21 -2.68
N LEU A 119 -12.14 3.02 -3.45
CA LEU A 119 -12.16 2.28 -4.70
C LEU A 119 -12.49 0.82 -4.43
N VAL A 120 -11.86 0.23 -3.41
CA VAL A 120 -12.15 -1.14 -2.95
C VAL A 120 -13.61 -1.28 -2.55
N ILE A 121 -14.16 -0.37 -1.74
CA ILE A 121 -15.59 -0.39 -1.38
C ILE A 121 -16.47 -0.30 -2.63
N GLY A 122 -16.15 0.58 -3.59
CA GLY A 122 -16.91 0.73 -4.84
C GLY A 122 -16.85 -0.51 -5.74
N THR A 123 -15.68 -1.15 -5.84
CA THR A 123 -15.48 -2.37 -6.66
C THR A 123 -16.05 -3.63 -6.04
N LEU A 124 -16.46 -3.59 -4.78
CA LEU A 124 -16.99 -4.76 -4.06
C LEU A 124 -18.25 -5.33 -4.73
N ILE A 125 -19.04 -4.46 -5.37
CA ILE A 125 -20.24 -4.86 -6.13
C ILE A 125 -19.90 -5.67 -7.40
N LEU A 126 -18.73 -5.43 -8.01
CA LEU A 126 -18.24 -6.24 -9.13
C LEU A 126 -17.48 -7.48 -8.66
N LEU A 127 -16.86 -7.40 -7.48
CA LEU A 127 -16.08 -8.49 -6.90
C LEU A 127 -16.96 -9.70 -6.56
N CYS A 128 -18.10 -9.49 -5.90
CA CYS A 128 -19.02 -10.57 -5.51
C CYS A 128 -19.47 -11.46 -6.68
N PRO A 129 -20.04 -10.93 -7.78
CA PRO A 129 -20.45 -11.76 -8.91
C PRO A 129 -19.27 -12.43 -9.63
N ALA A 130 -18.11 -11.76 -9.72
CA ALA A 130 -16.92 -12.34 -10.32
C ALA A 130 -16.39 -13.54 -9.51
N LEU A 131 -16.43 -13.46 -8.18
CA LEU A 131 -16.06 -14.56 -7.30
C LEU A 131 -17.05 -15.72 -7.40
N LEU A 132 -18.36 -15.44 -7.50
CA LEU A 132 -19.37 -16.46 -7.72
C LEU A 132 -19.18 -17.18 -9.05
N ASP A 133 -18.95 -16.44 -10.15
CA ASP A 133 -18.64 -17.03 -11.46
C ASP A 133 -17.38 -17.91 -11.41
N ALA A 134 -16.31 -17.43 -10.76
CA ALA A 134 -15.10 -18.22 -10.56
C ALA A 134 -15.34 -19.49 -9.74
N ALA A 135 -16.18 -19.43 -8.70
CA ALA A 135 -16.56 -20.58 -7.87
C ALA A 135 -17.41 -21.59 -8.64
N VAL A 136 -18.37 -21.14 -9.47
CA VAL A 136 -19.17 -22.02 -10.33
C VAL A 136 -18.30 -22.71 -11.38
N ARG A 137 -17.39 -21.98 -12.02
CA ARG A 137 -16.42 -22.60 -12.97
C ARG A 137 -15.57 -23.66 -12.30
N ARG A 138 -15.22 -23.45 -11.03
CA ARG A 138 -14.50 -24.44 -10.23
C ARG A 138 -15.34 -25.70 -9.99
N THR A 139 -16.59 -25.56 -9.53
CA THR A 139 -17.44 -26.74 -9.27
C THR A 139 -17.65 -27.56 -10.54
N VAL A 140 -17.95 -26.91 -11.67
CA VAL A 140 -18.10 -27.57 -12.98
C VAL A 140 -16.82 -28.32 -13.38
N ARG A 141 -15.63 -27.70 -13.23
CA ARG A 141 -14.36 -28.35 -13.58
C ARG A 141 -14.02 -29.55 -12.70
N THR A 142 -14.31 -29.46 -11.41
CA THR A 142 -14.09 -30.55 -10.45
C THR A 142 -14.95 -31.76 -10.81
N HIS A 143 -16.21 -31.53 -11.22
CA HIS A 143 -17.14 -32.60 -11.54
C HIS A 143 -17.01 -33.18 -12.95
N GLN A 144 -16.63 -32.39 -13.96
CA GLN A 144 -16.69 -32.83 -15.37
C GLN A 144 -15.34 -33.14 -16.02
N PHE A 145 -14.22 -32.56 -15.56
CA PHE A 145 -12.99 -32.56 -16.36
C PHE A 145 -11.74 -33.13 -15.67
N GLN A 146 -11.73 -33.34 -14.34
CA GLN A 146 -10.62 -33.85 -13.49
C GLN A 146 -9.21 -33.24 -13.71
N ARG A 147 -8.98 -32.36 -14.68
CA ARG A 147 -7.69 -31.73 -14.99
C ARG A 147 -7.59 -30.36 -14.32
N HIS A 148 -6.98 -30.35 -13.13
CA HIS A 148 -6.45 -29.12 -12.54
C HIS A 148 -5.07 -28.83 -13.15
N CYS A 149 -4.89 -27.68 -13.78
CA CYS A 149 -3.61 -27.24 -14.33
C CYS A 149 -2.88 -26.37 -13.28
N PRO A 150 -1.88 -26.90 -12.54
CA PRO A 150 -1.19 -26.15 -11.48
C PRO A 150 -0.49 -24.90 -12.02
N GLU A 151 -0.07 -24.91 -13.29
CA GLU A 151 0.60 -23.78 -13.95
C GLU A 151 -0.26 -22.51 -13.96
N ARG A 152 -1.58 -22.63 -14.23
CA ARG A 152 -2.49 -21.48 -14.25
C ARG A 152 -2.72 -20.88 -12.87
N CYS A 153 -2.72 -21.72 -11.83
CA CYS A 153 -2.77 -21.26 -10.45
C CYS A 153 -1.49 -20.49 -10.07
N THR A 154 -0.32 -21.03 -10.44
CA THR A 154 0.97 -20.34 -10.18
C THR A 154 1.10 -19.03 -10.96
N PHE A 155 0.60 -18.98 -12.20
CA PHE A 155 0.56 -17.75 -13.00
C PHE A 155 -0.35 -16.70 -12.37
N GLY A 156 -1.54 -17.11 -11.91
CA GLY A 156 -2.46 -16.22 -11.20
C GLY A 156 -1.84 -15.63 -9.93
N LEU A 157 -1.19 -16.46 -9.12
CA LEU A 157 -0.52 -15.99 -7.90
C LEU A 157 0.66 -15.05 -8.20
N ALA A 158 1.47 -15.35 -9.21
CA ALA A 158 2.59 -14.50 -9.61
C ALA A 158 2.10 -13.15 -10.14
N GLY A 159 1.08 -13.16 -11.02
CA GLY A 159 0.47 -11.93 -11.55
C GLY A 159 -0.16 -11.08 -10.46
N GLY A 160 -0.88 -11.69 -9.52
CA GLY A 160 -1.45 -11.01 -8.36
C GLY A 160 -0.39 -10.38 -7.46
N LEU A 161 0.72 -11.08 -7.19
CA LEU A 161 1.84 -10.52 -6.41
C LEU A 161 2.49 -9.32 -7.08
N ILE A 162 2.72 -9.39 -8.40
CA ILE A 162 3.30 -8.28 -9.18
C ILE A 162 2.35 -7.08 -9.18
N ALA A 163 1.05 -7.30 -9.39
CA ALA A 163 0.05 -6.24 -9.37
C ALA A 163 -0.06 -5.57 -7.99
N CYS A 164 -0.01 -6.35 -6.91
CA CYS A 164 0.06 -5.82 -5.54
C CYS A 164 1.34 -5.02 -5.30
N ALA A 165 2.49 -5.52 -5.73
CA ALA A 165 3.76 -4.81 -5.60
C ALA A 165 3.75 -3.48 -6.36
N ALA A 166 3.21 -3.47 -7.58
CA ALA A 166 3.02 -2.25 -8.38
C ALA A 166 2.07 -1.25 -7.69
N LEU A 167 1.00 -1.74 -7.06
CA LEU A 167 0.06 -0.89 -6.31
C LEU A 167 0.71 -0.26 -5.08
N VAL A 168 1.55 -1.01 -4.35
CA VAL A 168 2.29 -0.47 -3.20
C VAL A 168 3.39 0.49 -3.65
N ALA A 169 4.09 0.20 -4.74
CA ALA A 169 5.04 1.15 -5.34
C ALA A 169 4.32 2.44 -5.75
N TYR A 170 3.10 2.32 -6.30
CA TYR A 170 2.26 3.46 -6.62
C TYR A 170 1.88 4.29 -5.39
N THR A 171 1.55 3.71 -4.24
CA THR A 171 1.20 4.55 -3.06
C THR A 171 2.36 5.40 -2.55
N VAL A 172 3.59 4.98 -2.81
CA VAL A 172 4.82 5.57 -2.26
C VAL A 172 5.53 6.49 -3.27
N ALA A 173 5.41 6.25 -4.57
CA ALA A 173 6.15 6.97 -5.60
C ALA A 173 5.66 8.42 -5.81
N PRO A 174 6.54 9.44 -5.85
CA PRO A 174 6.21 10.83 -6.15
C PRO A 174 6.04 11.04 -7.67
N LEU A 175 5.27 10.16 -8.30
CA LEU A 175 4.91 10.23 -9.70
C LEU A 175 3.43 10.60 -9.77
N HIS A 176 3.11 11.66 -10.50
CA HIS A 176 1.73 12.00 -10.82
C HIS A 176 1.24 10.98 -11.84
N LEU A 177 0.35 10.08 -11.41
CA LEU A 177 -0.28 9.09 -12.28
C LEU A 177 -1.78 9.32 -12.25
N HIS A 178 -2.40 9.15 -13.40
CA HIS A 178 -3.84 9.33 -13.54
C HIS A 178 -4.58 8.37 -12.60
N PRO A 179 -5.67 8.79 -11.92
CA PRO A 179 -6.43 7.94 -11.00
C PRO A 179 -6.95 6.64 -11.66
N ALA A 180 -7.08 6.62 -12.99
CA ALA A 180 -7.40 5.43 -13.77
C ALA A 180 -6.40 4.27 -13.59
N PHE A 181 -5.12 4.57 -13.31
CA PHE A 181 -4.11 3.53 -13.06
C PHE A 181 -4.45 2.69 -11.82
N ALA A 182 -4.94 3.34 -10.76
CA ALA A 182 -5.38 2.65 -9.55
C ALA A 182 -6.59 1.74 -9.83
N TRP A 183 -7.54 2.20 -10.64
CA TRP A 183 -8.68 1.40 -11.08
C TRP A 183 -8.23 0.15 -11.86
N SER A 184 -7.33 0.33 -12.84
CA SER A 184 -6.82 -0.80 -13.63
C SER A 184 -6.03 -1.79 -12.77
N ALA A 185 -5.22 -1.30 -11.83
CA ALA A 185 -4.45 -2.16 -10.94
C ALA A 185 -5.37 -3.02 -10.06
N ILE A 186 -6.40 -2.41 -9.45
CA ILE A 186 -7.41 -3.15 -8.67
C ILE A 186 -8.12 -4.19 -9.54
N ALA A 187 -8.56 -3.83 -10.75
CA ALA A 187 -9.21 -4.75 -11.66
C ALA A 187 -8.32 -5.95 -12.03
N THR A 188 -7.03 -5.72 -12.27
CA THR A 188 -6.07 -6.82 -12.55
C THR A 188 -5.87 -7.73 -11.35
N ILE A 189 -5.81 -7.19 -10.12
CA ILE A 189 -5.73 -8.00 -8.90
C ILE A 189 -6.97 -8.88 -8.77
N ILE A 190 -8.17 -8.32 -8.99
CA ILE A 190 -9.43 -9.07 -8.94
C ILE A 190 -9.44 -10.18 -10.00
N TYR A 191 -9.00 -9.89 -11.23
CA TYR A 191 -8.89 -10.89 -12.29
C TYR A 191 -7.97 -12.04 -11.90
N PHE A 192 -6.76 -11.74 -11.42
CA PHE A 192 -5.80 -12.77 -10.99
C PHE A 192 -6.33 -13.57 -9.80
N LEU A 193 -7.03 -12.94 -8.86
CA LEU A 193 -7.69 -13.64 -7.76
C LEU A 193 -8.73 -14.64 -8.26
N CYS A 194 -9.55 -14.26 -9.25
CA CYS A 194 -10.53 -15.16 -9.87
C CYS A 194 -9.84 -16.33 -10.59
N VAL A 195 -8.73 -16.07 -11.30
CA VAL A 195 -7.92 -17.11 -11.96
C VAL A 195 -7.33 -18.08 -10.94
N VAL A 196 -6.82 -17.60 -9.81
CA VAL A 196 -6.31 -18.46 -8.73
C VAL A 196 -7.46 -19.30 -8.15
N LEU A 197 -8.58 -18.68 -7.80
CA LEU A 197 -9.71 -19.36 -7.18
C LEU A 197 -10.29 -20.46 -8.08
N ALA A 198 -10.39 -20.20 -9.40
CA ALA A 198 -10.90 -21.15 -10.37
C ALA A 198 -9.98 -22.35 -10.64
N ASN A 199 -8.68 -22.25 -10.32
CA ASN A 199 -7.67 -23.28 -10.59
C ASN A 199 -7.01 -23.84 -9.32
N TYR A 200 -7.42 -23.41 -8.12
CA TYR A 200 -6.88 -23.89 -6.86
C TYR A 200 -7.27 -25.35 -6.61
N HIS A 201 -6.28 -26.21 -6.42
CA HIS A 201 -6.49 -27.64 -6.17
C HIS A 201 -6.88 -27.83 -4.70
N HIS A 202 -8.07 -28.37 -4.43
CA HIS A 202 -8.40 -28.87 -3.10
C HIS A 202 -7.89 -30.30 -3.00
N SER A 203 -6.78 -30.53 -2.28
CA SER A 203 -6.44 -31.88 -1.85
C SER A 203 -7.49 -32.30 -0.82
N ALA A 204 -8.60 -32.86 -1.27
CA ALA A 204 -9.44 -33.65 -0.37
C ALA A 204 -8.64 -34.92 -0.07
N GLY A 205 -8.21 -35.06 1.19
CA GLY A 205 -7.71 -36.32 1.74
C GLY A 205 -8.84 -37.31 1.97
#